data_AF-A0AA96LAV6-F1
#
_entry.id   AF-A0AA96LAV6-F1
#
_cell.length_a   1.000
_cell.length_b   1.000
_cell.length_c   1.000
_cell.angle_alpha   90.00
_cell.angle_beta   90.00
_cell.angle_gamma   90.00
#
_symmetry.space_group_name_H-M   'P 1'
#
loop_
_entity.id
_entity.type
_entity.pdbx_description
1 polymer ?
#
loop_
_entity_poly.entity_id
_entity_poly.type
_entity_poly.pdbx_seq_one_letter_code
_entity_poly.pdbx_strand_id
1 'polypeptide(L)' 'MFLYKLEIVLKDQTVYLVVLAESDEKAFQSLEGQLARHFIRTPEVLEAAIVEKKRADKGAGYVIETKA' A
#
# COMPACT_ATOMS: atom_id res chain seq x y z
N MET A 1 12.99 -3.45 8.97
CA MET A 1 11.62 -2.96 8.75
C MET A 1 11.65 -1.65 7.97
N PHE A 2 10.72 -1.51 7.06
CA PHE A 2 10.50 -0.33 6.24
C PHE A 2 9.02 0.01 6.24
N LEU A 3 8.73 1.29 6.15
CA LEU A 3 7.41 1.79 5.80
C LEU A 3 7.37 1.86 4.27
N TYR A 4 6.30 1.35 3.68
CA TYR A 4 6.06 1.30 2.24
C TYR A 4 4.80 2.07 1.91
N LYS A 5 4.78 2.75 0.76
CA LYS A 5 3.57 3.26 0.11
C LYS A 5 3.46 2.52 -1.22
N LEU A 6 2.43 1.70 -1.34
CA LEU A 6 2.08 1.00 -2.57
C LEU A 6 0.96 1.76 -3.25
N GLU A 7 1.14 2.05 -4.53
CA GLU A 7 0.05 2.43 -5.43
C GLU A 7 -0.59 1.17 -5.97
N ILE A 8 -1.92 1.11 -5.93
CA ILE A 8 -2.70 -0.04 -6.36
C ILE A 8 -3.76 0.45 -7.33
N VAL A 9 -3.61 0.07 -8.59
CA VAL A 9 -4.59 0.35 -9.64
C VAL A 9 -5.65 -0.75 -9.56
N LEU A 10 -6.83 -0.40 -9.08
CA LEU A 10 -8.01 -1.26 -9.12
C LEU A 10 -8.82 -0.95 -10.37
N LYS A 11 -9.73 -1.85 -10.73
CA LYS A 11 -10.61 -1.65 -11.89
C LYS A 11 -11.36 -0.31 -11.90
N ASP A 12 -11.85 0.14 -10.75
CA ASP A 12 -12.74 1.31 -10.65
C ASP A 12 -12.05 2.56 -10.08
N GLN A 13 -10.87 2.41 -9.45
CA GLN A 13 -10.16 3.51 -8.79
C GLN A 13 -8.69 3.14 -8.49
N THR A 14 -7.87 4.15 -8.21
CA THR A 14 -6.52 3.95 -7.65
C THR A 14 -6.55 4.19 -6.15
N VAL A 15 -5.90 3.32 -5.39
CA VAL A 15 -5.76 3.47 -3.94
C VAL A 15 -4.31 3.34 -3.50
N TYR A 16 -3.99 3.91 -2.34
CA TYR A 16 -2.66 3.81 -1.74
C TYR A 16 -2.72 2.97 -0.47
N LEU A 17 -1.86 1.95 -0.39
CA LEU A 17 -1.64 1.17 0.82
C LEU A 17 -0.34 1.61 1.47
N VAL A 18 -0.43 2.07 2.73
CA VAL A 18 0.75 2.30 3.57
C VAL A 18 0.93 1.13 4.52
N VAL A 19 2.08 0.45 4.46
CA VAL A 19 2.32 -0.76 5.26
C VAL A 19 3.74 -0.83 5.81
N LEU A 20 3.87 -1.38 7.02
CA LEU A 20 5.16 -1.76 7.60
C LEU A 20 5.50 -3.20 7.22
N ALA A 21 6.67 -3.41 6.61
CA ALA A 21 7.14 -4.75 6.25
C ALA A 21 8.66 -4.90 6.38
N GLU A 22 9.14 -6.13 6.40
CA GLU A 22 10.58 -6.45 6.51
C GLU A 22 11.30 -6.41 5.17
N SER A 23 10.60 -6.70 4.08
CA SER A 23 11.09 -6.70 2.71
C SER A 23 9.99 -6.26 1.73
N ASP A 24 10.38 -6.06 0.47
CA ASP A 24 9.48 -5.62 -0.60
C ASP A 24 8.46 -6.74 -0.91
N GLU A 25 8.90 -8.00 -0.93
CA GLU A 25 8.03 -9.17 -1.08
C GLU A 25 6.99 -9.25 0.04
N LYS A 26 7.40 -8.98 1.29
CA LYS A 26 6.48 -8.97 2.43
C LYS A 26 5.46 -7.84 2.35
N ALA A 27 5.83 -6.69 1.79
CA ALA A 27 4.90 -5.60 1.53
C ALA A 27 3.82 -6.03 0.52
N PHE A 28 4.22 -6.64 -0.61
CA PHE A 28 3.27 -7.15 -1.61
C PHE A 28 2.41 -8.30 -1.07
N GLN A 29 2.96 -9.24 -0.30
CA GLN A 29 2.20 -10.34 0.32
C GLN A 29 1.07 -9.83 1.24
N SER A 30 1.21 -8.63 1.79
CA SER A 30 0.19 -8.04 2.65
C SER A 30 -0.99 -7.45 1.89
N LEU A 31 -0.84 -7.18 0.58
CA LEU A 31 -1.78 -6.41 -0.24
C LEU A 31 -3.19 -7.01 -0.25
N GLU A 32 -3.33 -8.28 -0.61
CA GLU A 32 -4.63 -8.95 -0.68
C GLU A 32 -5.35 -8.94 0.67
N GLY A 33 -4.62 -9.24 1.75
CA GLY A 33 -5.17 -9.25 3.10
C GLY A 33 -5.65 -7.87 3.57
N GLN A 34 -4.96 -6.80 3.16
CA GLN A 34 -5.38 -5.43 3.48
C GLN A 34 -6.60 -5.02 2.65
N LEU A 35 -6.62 -5.32 1.36
CA LEU A 35 -7.77 -5.02 0.48
C LEU A 35 -9.03 -5.74 0.94
N ALA A 36 -8.92 -7.03 1.29
CA ALA A 36 -10.06 -7.83 1.79
C ALA A 36 -10.61 -7.33 3.13
N ARG A 37 -9.79 -6.65 3.95
CA ARG A 37 -10.23 -6.05 5.23
C ARG A 37 -10.83 -4.66 5.06
N HIS A 38 -10.38 -3.91 4.06
CA HIS A 38 -10.86 -2.56 3.80
C HIS A 38 -12.17 -2.55 3.01
N PHE A 39 -12.27 -3.39 1.98
CA PHE A 39 -13.42 -3.45 1.08
C PHE A 39 -14.38 -4.58 1.44
N ILE A 40 -15.68 -4.33 1.35
CA ILE A 40 -16.73 -5.35 1.55
C ILE A 40 -16.64 -6.45 0.49
N ARG A 41 -16.35 -6.06 -0.76
CA ARG A 41 -16.04 -6.96 -1.87
C ARG A 41 -14.63 -6.64 -2.34
N THR A 42 -13.74 -7.62 -2.31
CA THR A 42 -12.36 -7.43 -2.78
C THR A 42 -12.39 -7.00 -4.25
N PRO A 43 -11.85 -5.80 -4.57
CA PRO A 43 -11.80 -5.31 -5.93
C PRO A 43 -10.78 -6.09 -6.77
N GLU A 44 -10.96 -6.07 -8.09
CA GLU A 44 -9.98 -6.61 -9.04
C GLU A 44 -8.76 -5.67 -9.08
N VAL A 45 -7.58 -6.23 -8.76
CA VAL A 45 -6.29 -5.52 -8.82
C VAL A 45 -5.72 -5.69 -10.22
N LEU A 46 -5.50 -4.57 -10.91
CA LEU A 46 -4.88 -4.55 -12.24
C LEU A 46 -3.36 -4.44 -12.14
N GLU A 47 -2.88 -3.57 -11.24
CA GLU A 47 -1.47 -3.33 -11.03
C GLU A 47 -1.20 -2.91 -9.57
N ALA A 48 -0.01 -3.22 -9.07
CA ALA A 48 0.48 -2.73 -7.79
C ALA A 48 1.98 -2.42 -7.88
N ALA A 49 2.40 -1.25 -7.39
CA ALA A 49 3.78 -0.82 -7.41
C ALA A 49 4.17 -0.12 -6.10
N ILE A 50 5.42 -0.33 -5.66
CA ILE A 50 5.97 0.46 -4.54
C ILE A 50 6.38 1.82 -5.10
N VAL A 51 5.71 2.88 -4.65
CA VAL A 51 6.01 4.26 -5.07
C VAL A 51 6.89 5.00 -4.07
N GLU A 52 6.88 4.60 -2.80
CA GLU A 52 7.84 5.06 -1.81
C GLU A 52 8.24 3.96 -0.82
N LYS A 53 9.51 3.97 -0.38
CA LYS A 53 10.06 3.10 0.66
C LYS A 53 10.93 3.92 1.62
N LYS A 54 10.63 3.85 2.91
CA LYS A 54 11.37 4.56 3.97
C LYS A 54 11.77 3.60 5.07
N ARG A 55 12.95 3.80 5.66
CA ARG A 55 13.33 3.06 6.88
C ARG A 55 12.35 3.42 7.99
N ALA A 56 11.86 2.41 8.72
CA ALA A 56 10.87 2.58 9.79
C ALA A 56 11.54 3.05 11.10
N ASP A 57 12.15 4.23 11.06
CA ASP A 57 12.81 4.86 12.20
C ASP A 57 11.86 5.87 12.89
N LYS A 58 12.21 6.36 14.09
CA LYS A 58 11.40 7.36 14.79
C LYS A 58 11.19 8.60 13.92
N GLY A 59 9.94 8.99 13.70
CA GLY A 59 9.57 10.12 12.86
C GLY A 59 9.37 9.80 11.37
N ALA A 60 9.51 8.53 10.96
CA ALA A 60 9.15 8.11 9.61
C ALA A 60 7.64 8.23 9.36
N GLY A 61 7.27 8.71 8.18
CA GLY A 61 5.87 8.87 7.76
C GLY A 61 5.72 9.24 6.28
N TYR A 62 4.47 9.34 5.84
CA TYR A 62 4.10 9.77 4.50
C TYR A 62 3.15 10.96 4.55
N VAL A 63 3.29 11.83 3.54
CA VAL A 63 2.26 12.82 3.24
C VAL A 63 1.30 12.18 2.25
N ILE A 64 0.01 12.24 2.56
CA ILE A 64 -1.07 11.76 1.67
C ILE A 64 -1.90 12.98 1.29
N GLU A 65 -1.95 13.28 0.00
CA GLU A 65 -2.73 14.38 -0.53
C GLU A 65 -4.23 14.02 -0.52
N THR A 66 -5.08 14.96 -0.09
CA THR A 66 -6.53 14.75 -0.01
C THR A 66 -7.27 15.07 -1.31
N LYS A 67 -6.54 15.51 -2.34
CA LYS A 67 -7.05 15.82 -3.67
C LYS A 67 -6.15 15.11 -4.68
N ALA A 68 -6.74 14.23 -5.47
CA ALA A 68 -6.14 13.73 -6.72
C ALA A 68 -6.65 14.60 -7.88
#